data_AF-A0A9E1MWM8-F1
#
_entry.id   AF-A0A9E1MWM8-F1
#
_cell.length_a   1.000
_cell.length_b   1.000
_cell.length_c   1.000
_cell.angle_alpha   90.00
_cell.angle_beta   90.00
_cell.angle_gamma   90.00
#
_symmetry.space_group_name_H-M   'P 1'
#
loop_
_entity.id
_entity.type
_entity.pdbx_description
1 polymer ?
#
loop_
_entity_poly.entity_id
_entity_poly.type
_entity_poly.pdbx_seq_one_letter_code
_entity_poly.pdbx_strand_id
1 'polypeptide(L)'
;MTHKIPGSFRDPSGFLFLHQSEVYRQINGVYAEHYQKLMESLYPALVKKGQLIAHQEVEIQGQQAFRIIKPVQIPLISYPWEWSFSQLKTAALLTLDIQQQAVEFGMSLKDASA
;
A
#
# COMPACT_ATOMS: atom_id res chain seq x y z
N MET A 1 17.70 -14.47 -0.64
CA MET A 1 17.94 -13.92 0.71
C MET A 1 16.83 -12.95 1.04
N THR A 2 16.32 -12.98 2.28
CA THR A 2 15.27 -12.07 2.75
C THR A 2 15.93 -10.97 3.59
N HIS A 3 15.73 -9.70 3.23
CA HIS A 3 16.35 -8.57 3.92
C HIS A 3 15.32 -7.46 4.15
N LYS A 4 15.17 -7.01 5.41
CA LYS A 4 14.26 -5.91 5.76
C LYS A 4 14.77 -4.59 5.19
N ILE A 5 13.90 -3.79 4.59
CA ILE A 5 14.30 -2.48 4.05
C ILE A 5 14.52 -1.52 5.24
N PRO A 6 15.73 -0.94 5.41
CA PRO A 6 16.06 -0.15 6.60
C PRO A 6 15.16 1.07 6.80
N GLY A 7 14.59 1.63 5.72
CA GLY A 7 13.66 2.77 5.79
C GLY A 7 12.23 2.41 6.23
N SER A 8 11.88 1.13 6.33
CA SER A 8 10.53 0.66 6.62
C SER A 8 10.38 0.14 8.06
N PHE A 9 10.81 0.92 9.03
CA PHE A 9 10.87 0.51 10.44
C PHE A 9 9.87 1.23 11.37
N ARG A 10 9.31 2.36 10.93
CA ARG A 10 8.49 3.23 11.78
C ARG A 10 7.03 2.80 11.91
N ASP A 11 6.53 1.99 10.97
CA ASP A 11 5.14 1.57 10.95
C ASP A 11 4.95 0.29 11.78
N PRO A 12 4.23 0.31 12.93
CA PRO A 12 3.93 -0.89 13.69
C PRO A 12 2.97 -1.84 12.94
N SER A 13 2.23 -1.32 11.96
CA SER A 13 1.26 -2.08 11.17
C SER A 13 1.91 -3.00 10.12
N GLY A 14 3.18 -2.78 9.78
CA GLY A 14 3.88 -3.60 8.80
C GLY A 14 5.22 -3.02 8.36
N PHE A 15 5.97 -3.80 7.57
CA PHE A 15 7.25 -3.36 7.04
C PHE A 15 7.52 -3.95 5.65
N LEU A 16 8.34 -3.26 4.87
CA LEU A 16 8.84 -3.71 3.58
C LEU A 16 10.10 -4.55 3.73
N PHE A 17 10.22 -5.57 2.91
CA PHE A 17 11.41 -6.41 2.81
C PHE A 17 11.63 -6.86 1.37
N LEU A 18 12.89 -7.16 1.05
CA LEU A 18 13.28 -7.75 -0.22
C LEU A 18 13.34 -9.27 -0.05
N HIS A 19 12.74 -9.98 -0.99
CA HIS A 19 12.89 -11.43 -1.14
C HIS A 19 13.13 -11.73 -2.62
N GLN A 20 14.23 -12.42 -2.93
CA GLN A 20 14.61 -12.74 -4.33
C GLN A 20 14.64 -11.50 -5.26
N SER A 21 15.12 -10.36 -4.74
CA SER A 21 15.18 -9.06 -5.45
C SER A 21 13.83 -8.40 -5.77
N GLU A 22 12.73 -8.93 -5.24
CA GLU A 22 11.41 -8.31 -5.34
C GLU A 22 10.98 -7.72 -3.99
N VAL A 23 10.14 -6.68 -4.05
CA VAL A 23 9.64 -5.98 -2.86
C VAL A 23 8.36 -6.62 -2.38
N TYR A 24 8.31 -6.91 -1.08
CA TYR A 24 7.16 -7.44 -0.37
C TYR A 24 6.85 -6.56 0.84
N ARG A 25 5.59 -6.57 1.25
CA ARG A 25 5.16 -5.97 2.51
C ARG A 25 4.60 -7.05 3.42
N GLN A 26 5.11 -7.10 4.64
CA GLN A 26 4.48 -7.84 5.72
C GLN A 26 3.44 -6.95 6.40
N ILE A 27 2.25 -7.49 6.62
CA ILE A 27 1.20 -6.89 7.45
C ILE A 27 1.24 -7.62 8.79
N ASN A 28 1.34 -6.84 9.86
CA ASN A 28 1.37 -7.36 11.22
C ASN A 28 -0.05 -7.58 11.74
N GLY A 29 -0.20 -8.50 12.70
CA GLY A 29 -1.51 -8.85 13.28
C GLY A 29 -2.26 -7.65 13.87
N VAL A 30 -1.55 -6.63 14.35
CA VAL A 30 -2.14 -5.38 14.88
C VAL A 30 -2.99 -4.62 13.85
N TYR A 31 -2.83 -4.91 12.57
CA TYR A 31 -3.53 -4.24 11.47
C TYR A 31 -4.45 -5.19 10.68
N ALA A 32 -4.68 -6.40 11.20
CA ALA A 32 -5.43 -7.45 10.53
C ALA A 32 -6.85 -7.03 10.15
N GLU A 33 -7.61 -6.48 11.11
CA GLU A 33 -9.01 -6.07 10.90
C GLU A 33 -9.14 -4.98 9.83
N HIS A 34 -8.26 -3.97 9.87
CA HIS A 34 -8.25 -2.89 8.89
C HIS A 34 -7.92 -3.40 7.48
N TYR A 35 -6.95 -4.31 7.37
CA TYR A 35 -6.58 -4.90 6.09
C TYR A 35 -7.69 -5.80 5.53
N GLN A 36 -8.30 -6.65 6.35
CA GLN A 36 -9.42 -7.50 5.90
C GLN A 36 -10.58 -6.65 5.39
N LYS A 37 -10.96 -5.61 6.16
CA LYS A 37 -12.01 -4.68 5.75
C LYS A 37 -11.69 -4.00 4.42
N LEU A 38 -10.44 -3.59 4.18
CA LEU A 38 -10.01 -3.04 2.89
C LEU A 38 -10.24 -4.03 1.75
N MET A 39 -9.76 -5.26 1.91
CA MET A 39 -9.81 -6.30 0.87
C MET A 39 -11.24 -6.71 0.52
N GLU A 40 -12.13 -6.76 1.50
CA GLU A 40 -13.54 -7.14 1.32
C GLU A 40 -14.41 -6.02 0.73
N SER A 41 -14.00 -4.76 0.86
CA SER A 41 -14.85 -3.61 0.48
C SER A 41 -14.26 -2.74 -0.64
N LEU A 42 -13.27 -1.92 -0.33
CA LEU A 42 -12.81 -0.81 -1.17
C LEU A 42 -11.74 -1.24 -2.18
N TYR A 43 -10.92 -2.25 -1.84
CA TYR A 43 -9.79 -2.68 -2.65
C TYR A 43 -10.15 -3.03 -4.11
N PRO A 44 -11.18 -3.85 -4.40
CA PRO A 44 -11.51 -4.22 -5.77
C PRO A 44 -11.91 -3.01 -6.61
N ALA A 45 -12.61 -2.04 -6.01
CA ALA A 45 -13.05 -0.82 -6.68
C ALA A 45 -11.85 0.08 -7.04
N LEU A 46 -10.93 0.30 -6.09
CA LEU A 46 -9.75 1.15 -6.32
C LEU A 46 -8.82 0.55 -7.36
N VAL A 47 -8.56 -0.76 -7.31
CA VAL A 47 -7.70 -1.43 -8.30
C VAL A 47 -8.34 -1.39 -9.69
N LYS A 48 -9.64 -1.67 -9.80
CA LYS A 48 -10.37 -1.61 -11.08
C LYS A 48 -10.33 -0.22 -11.71
N LYS A 49 -10.38 0.84 -10.89
CA LYS A 49 -10.28 2.24 -11.34
C LYS A 49 -8.83 2.70 -11.57
N GLY A 50 -7.82 1.88 -11.28
CA GLY A 50 -6.40 2.26 -11.36
C GLY A 50 -5.95 3.25 -10.28
N GLN A 51 -6.71 3.37 -9.19
CA GLN A 51 -6.45 4.29 -8.09
C GLN A 51 -5.55 3.70 -7.00
N LEU A 52 -5.37 2.39 -7.01
CA LEU A 52 -4.48 1.66 -6.12
C LEU A 52 -3.70 0.62 -6.91
N ILE A 53 -2.41 0.48 -6.60
CA ILE A 53 -1.57 -0.56 -7.19
C ILE A 53 -2.02 -1.92 -6.69
N ALA A 54 -2.32 -2.82 -7.64
CA ALA A 54 -2.67 -4.18 -7.33
C ALA A 54 -1.54 -4.89 -6.59
N HIS A 55 -1.91 -5.70 -5.62
CA HIS A 55 -1.02 -6.61 -4.92
C HIS A 55 -1.66 -7.99 -4.78
N GLN A 56 -0.79 -8.99 -4.64
CA GLN A 56 -1.16 -10.39 -4.44
C GLN A 56 -0.80 -10.80 -3.01
N GLU A 57 -1.71 -11.48 -2.32
CA GLU A 57 -1.37 -12.18 -1.08
C GLU A 57 -0.54 -13.41 -1.41
N VAL A 58 0.58 -13.58 -0.71
CA VAL A 58 1.54 -14.66 -0.93
C VAL A 58 1.95 -15.28 0.40
N GLU A 59 2.40 -16.53 0.36
CA GLU A 59 3.01 -17.19 1.51
C GLU A 59 4.51 -17.39 1.26
N ILE A 60 5.32 -17.03 2.25
CA ILE A 60 6.77 -17.24 2.22
C ILE A 60 7.12 -18.17 3.38
N GLN A 61 7.69 -19.32 3.06
CA GLN A 61 8.06 -20.34 4.05
C GLN A 61 9.02 -19.76 5.10
N GLY A 62 8.76 -20.07 6.37
CA GLY A 62 9.60 -19.63 7.50
C GLY A 62 9.36 -18.19 7.97
N GLN A 63 8.40 -17.46 7.40
CA GLN A 63 8.06 -16.10 7.83
C GLN A 63 6.75 -16.09 8.63
N GLN A 64 6.85 -15.76 9.92
CA GLN A 64 5.67 -15.62 10.77
C GLN A 64 5.07 -14.22 10.58
N ALA A 65 4.02 -14.14 9.78
CA ALA A 65 3.31 -12.92 9.41
C ALA A 65 1.80 -13.18 9.43
N PHE A 66 0.99 -12.14 9.67
CA PHE A 66 -0.46 -12.26 9.46
C PHE A 66 -0.78 -12.40 7.97
N ARG A 67 -0.23 -11.49 7.15
CA ARG A 67 -0.28 -11.53 5.70
C ARG A 67 1.01 -10.98 5.10
N ILE A 68 1.37 -11.50 3.92
CA ILE A 68 2.43 -10.96 3.09
C ILE A 68 1.81 -10.60 1.75
N ILE A 69 2.08 -9.39 1.28
CA ILE A 69 1.60 -8.93 -0.02
C ILE A 69 2.77 -8.60 -0.94
N LYS A 70 2.60 -8.94 -2.21
CA LYS A 70 3.50 -8.62 -3.32
C LYS A 70 2.83 -7.58 -4.23
N PRO A 71 3.15 -6.29 -4.12
CA PRO A 71 2.65 -5.27 -5.03
C PRO A 71 3.28 -5.38 -6.41
N VAL A 72 2.50 -5.03 -7.44
CA VAL A 72 3.03 -4.84 -8.80
C VAL A 72 4.09 -3.74 -8.78
N GLN A 73 5.26 -4.02 -9.36
CA GLN A 73 6.36 -3.07 -9.41
C GLN A 73 6.15 -2.05 -10.53
N ILE A 74 6.37 -0.77 -10.22
CA ILE A 74 6.35 0.31 -11.20
C ILE A 74 7.78 0.51 -11.70
N PRO A 75 8.04 0.41 -13.03
CA PRO A 75 9.40 0.46 -13.56
C PRO A 75 10.02 1.87 -13.51
N LEU A 76 9.19 2.91 -13.48
CA LEU A 76 9.60 4.31 -13.42
C LEU A 76 9.29 4.89 -12.04
N ILE A 77 10.33 5.27 -11.32
CA ILE A 77 10.22 6.03 -10.07
C ILE A 77 10.39 7.50 -10.42
N SER A 78 9.45 8.32 -9.98
CA SER A 78 9.55 9.78 -10.01
C SER A 78 9.18 10.33 -8.64
N TYR A 79 9.69 11.52 -8.32
CA TYR A 79 9.53 12.16 -7.03
C TYR A 79 8.67 13.42 -7.14
N PRO A 80 7.98 13.83 -6.06
CA PRO A 80 7.05 14.97 -6.10
C PRO A 80 7.64 16.28 -6.63
N TRP A 81 8.93 16.54 -6.43
CA TRP A 81 9.61 17.74 -6.93
C TRP A 81 9.89 17.70 -8.44
N GLU A 82 9.77 16.54 -9.09
CA GLU A 82 9.88 16.38 -10.53
C GLU A 82 8.54 16.59 -11.24
N TRP A 83 7.46 16.78 -10.47
CA TRP A 83 6.10 16.87 -11.01
C TRP A 83 5.70 18.31 -11.28
N SER A 84 5.01 18.51 -12.39
CA SER A 84 4.32 19.77 -12.69
C SER A 84 3.19 20.04 -11.69
N PHE A 85 2.79 21.31 -11.58
CA PHE A 85 1.62 21.69 -10.79
C PHE A 85 0.36 20.87 -11.13
N SER A 86 0.12 20.60 -12.42
CA SER A 86 -1.02 19.82 -12.86
C SER A 86 -0.98 18.37 -12.36
N GLN A 87 0.20 17.75 -12.32
CA GLN A 87 0.37 16.41 -11.76
C GLN A 87 0.15 16.39 -10.26
N LEU A 88 0.71 17.37 -9.52
CA LEU A 88 0.48 17.52 -8.08
C LEU A 88 -1.01 17.74 -7.76
N LYS A 89 -1.69 18.61 -8.54
CA LYS A 89 -3.14 18.81 -8.42
C LYS A 89 -3.93 17.53 -8.67
N THR A 90 -3.54 16.75 -9.68
CA THR A 90 -4.19 15.47 -10.00
C THR A 90 -4.01 14.46 -8.87
N ALA A 91 -2.81 14.36 -8.29
CA ALA A 91 -2.55 13.51 -7.14
C ALA A 91 -3.37 13.94 -5.91
N ALA A 92 -3.46 15.24 -5.62
CA ALA A 92 -4.26 15.75 -4.52
C ALA A 92 -5.76 15.45 -4.69
N LEU A 93 -6.31 15.64 -5.90
CA LEU A 93 -7.70 15.30 -6.20
C LEU A 93 -7.96 13.80 -6.09
N LEU A 94 -7.04 12.96 -6.56
CA LEU A 94 -7.13 11.51 -6.41
C LEU A 94 -7.16 11.11 -4.93
N THR A 95 -6.30 11.70 -4.08
CA THR A 95 -6.31 11.45 -2.64
C THR A 95 -7.65 11.79 -2.00
N LEU A 96 -8.26 12.93 -2.36
CA LEU A 96 -9.58 13.33 -1.86
C LEU A 96 -10.70 12.39 -2.32
N ASP A 97 -10.67 11.97 -3.58
CA ASP A 97 -11.63 11.01 -4.14
C ASP A 97 -11.55 9.65 -3.45
N ILE A 98 -10.34 9.15 -3.19
CA ILE A 98 -10.14 7.90 -2.44
C ILE A 98 -10.61 8.07 -0.99
N GLN A 99 -10.32 9.20 -0.34
CA GLN A 99 -10.79 9.47 1.02
C GLN A 99 -12.33 9.49 1.09
N GLN A 100 -13.01 10.11 0.10
CA GLN A 100 -14.46 10.15 0.04
C GLN A 100 -15.04 8.74 -0.08
N GLN A 101 -14.50 7.92 -0.98
CA GLN A 101 -14.86 6.51 -1.11
C GLN A 101 -14.58 5.73 0.20
N ALA A 102 -13.45 5.98 0.87
CA ALA A 102 -13.10 5.30 2.11
C ALA A 102 -14.11 5.58 3.24
N VAL A 103 -14.58 6.82 3.35
CA VAL A 103 -15.56 7.24 4.38
C VAL A 103 -16.88 6.46 4.21
N GLU A 104 -17.31 6.18 2.98
CA GLU A 104 -18.52 5.37 2.72
C GLU A 104 -18.42 3.95 3.31
N PHE A 105 -17.21 3.41 3.42
CA PHE A 105 -16.93 2.12 4.05
C PHE A 105 -16.52 2.25 5.53
N GLY A 106 -16.62 3.44 6.13
CA GLY A 106 -16.17 3.68 7.51
C GLY A 106 -14.66 3.44 7.67
N MET A 107 -13.89 3.90 6.69
CA MET A 107 -12.43 3.87 6.63
C MET A 107 -11.89 5.30 6.43
N SER A 108 -10.60 5.50 6.72
CA SER A 108 -9.90 6.75 6.43
C SER A 108 -8.47 6.42 5.98
N LEU A 109 -7.91 7.27 5.13
CA LEU A 109 -6.50 7.20 4.77
C LEU A 109 -5.62 7.41 6.01
N LYS A 110 -4.52 6.66 6.07
CA LYS A 110 -3.48 6.72 7.11
C LYS A 110 -2.18 7.15 6.44
N ASP A 111 -1.39 7.99 7.12
CA ASP A 111 -0.09 8.47 6.66
C ASP A 111 -0.14 9.23 5.31
N ALA A 112 -1.21 10.03 5.12
CA ALA A 112 -1.38 10.92 3.97
C ALA A 112 -0.73 12.31 4.19
N SER A 113 0.40 12.37 4.92
CA SER A 113 1.22 13.58 4.95
C SER A 113 2.05 13.62 3.67
N ALA A 114 1.56 14.37 2.68
CA ALA A 114 2.31 14.70 1.47
C ALA A 114 3.45 15.68 1.82
#